data_AF-A0A916NVX8-F1
#
_entry.id   AF-A0A916NVX8-F1
#
_cell.length_a   1.000
_cell.length_b   1.000
_cell.length_c   1.000
_cell.angle_alpha   90.00
_cell.angle_beta   90.00
_cell.angle_gamma   90.00
#
_symmetry.space_group_name_H-M   'P 1'
#
loop_
_entity.id
_entity.type
_entity.pdbx_description
1 polymer ?
#
loop_
_entity_poly.entity_id
_entity_poly.type
_entity_poly.pdbx_seq_one_letter_code
_entity_poly.pdbx_strand_id
1 'polypeptide(L)'
;MTTHDGGTRAPETTRRDEKSAWWRAVLGEYPTGVALITSRTDAGEDFGLVVGTFMAVSEDPPLIGFMPATSSRRAAMVKANGTFCVNVLGYGHEQLCRAVAGSDPDAFQYGRWDRSPLGNLRLADSLSWFEGRIEQVVPAGDHEIVIAGVEGLGIGDGRSGMPLLFLKGGYGSFSVPNEEFDLAAFALRMRVAGAIGEIVQHLADDLGLECLLATIVDDAVIVLSAANLLPMRPRDGLVGMVFPFAAPISPVLAAWGDEARQKAWHEHARHLLGRVDRPLLARLLAGVRERGYAISAGERMGLDFDAITHDPASTRADLSRLWAAVSADVERTLDAGVDDPGVFSLQFPVLNASGRVEFELVVSGFEPGVSRRRLDHVIAQSQRAAEQLSELVGARFPGTPA
;
A
#
# COMPACT_ATOMS: atom_id res chain seq x y z
N MET A 1 -57.74 35.95 12.01
CA MET A 1 -57.18 35.71 10.66
C MET A 1 -55.70 35.41 10.85
N THR A 2 -55.39 34.15 11.13
CA THR A 2 -54.03 33.66 11.37
C THR A 2 -53.81 32.50 10.41
N THR A 3 -52.94 32.74 9.44
CA THR A 3 -52.54 31.83 8.37
C THR A 3 -51.84 30.62 8.95
N HIS A 4 -52.35 29.43 8.64
CA HIS A 4 -51.68 28.16 8.88
C HIS A 4 -50.46 28.05 7.95
N ASP A 5 -49.30 27.85 8.55
CA ASP A 5 -48.02 27.64 7.87
C ASP A 5 -48.02 26.24 7.23
N GLY A 6 -48.15 26.21 5.91
CA GLY A 6 -48.09 25.02 5.09
C GLY A 6 -46.65 24.55 4.92
N GLY A 7 -46.12 23.88 5.94
CA GLY A 7 -44.84 23.18 5.84
C GLY A 7 -44.94 22.04 4.83
N THR A 8 -44.44 22.26 3.62
CA THR A 8 -44.32 21.25 2.56
C THR A 8 -43.49 20.07 3.06
N ARG A 9 -44.16 18.99 3.48
CA ARG A 9 -43.51 17.70 3.76
C ARG A 9 -42.82 17.23 2.48
N ALA A 10 -41.51 16.99 2.54
CA ALA A 10 -40.79 16.37 1.44
C ALA A 10 -41.49 15.06 1.00
N PRO A 11 -41.63 14.80 -0.31
CA PRO A 11 -42.31 13.62 -0.83
C PRO A 11 -41.72 12.34 -0.23
N GLU A 12 -42.58 11.34 0.00
CA GLU A 12 -42.26 10.11 0.75
C GLU A 12 -41.13 9.30 0.11
N THR A 13 -40.93 9.44 -1.21
CA THR A 13 -39.80 8.90 -1.97
C THR A 13 -38.47 9.52 -1.54
N THR A 14 -38.38 10.85 -1.47
CA THR A 14 -37.16 11.57 -1.06
C THR A 14 -36.75 11.20 0.37
N ARG A 15 -37.71 11.06 1.29
CA ARG A 15 -37.42 10.61 2.66
C ARG A 15 -36.96 9.15 2.75
N ARG A 16 -37.47 8.27 1.87
CA ARG A 16 -37.03 6.87 1.80
C ARG A 16 -35.60 6.76 1.25
N ASP A 17 -35.28 7.57 0.25
CA ASP A 17 -33.96 7.61 -0.38
C ASP A 17 -32.92 8.19 0.58
N GLU A 18 -33.25 9.26 1.31
CA GLU A 18 -32.42 9.84 2.38
C GLU A 18 -32.19 8.84 3.51
N LYS A 19 -33.24 8.13 3.97
CA LYS A 19 -33.11 7.09 5.01
C LYS A 19 -32.24 5.92 4.53
N SER A 20 -32.36 5.52 3.27
CA SER A 20 -31.53 4.48 2.66
C SER A 20 -30.07 4.91 2.51
N ALA A 21 -29.82 6.16 2.13
CA ALA A 21 -28.48 6.73 2.06
C ALA A 21 -27.83 6.82 3.44
N TRP A 22 -28.57 7.27 4.46
CA TRP A 22 -28.09 7.33 5.83
C TRP A 22 -27.81 5.94 6.42
N TRP A 23 -28.69 4.97 6.18
CA TRP A 23 -28.47 3.57 6.57
C TRP A 23 -27.16 3.01 6.01
N ARG A 24 -26.91 3.23 4.71
CA ARG A 24 -25.66 2.81 4.05
C ARG A 24 -24.45 3.56 4.60
N ALA A 25 -24.58 4.85 4.91
CA ALA A 25 -23.50 5.63 5.50
C ALA A 25 -23.10 5.10 6.88
N VAL A 26 -24.08 4.87 7.76
CA VAL A 26 -23.85 4.36 9.12
C VAL A 26 -23.27 2.94 9.09
N LEU A 27 -23.83 2.04 8.30
CA LEU A 27 -23.28 0.68 8.17
C LEU A 27 -21.91 0.67 7.48
N GLY A 28 -21.64 1.65 6.61
CA GLY A 28 -20.35 1.81 5.96
C GLY A 28 -19.19 2.14 6.90
N GLU A 29 -19.45 2.48 8.16
CA GLU A 29 -18.42 2.66 9.19
C GLU A 29 -17.89 1.33 9.75
N TYR A 30 -18.60 0.21 9.56
CA TYR A 30 -18.15 -1.11 10.01
C TYR A 30 -17.40 -1.83 8.87
N PRO A 31 -16.07 -2.04 8.99
CA PRO A 31 -15.30 -2.68 7.93
C PRO A 31 -15.67 -4.16 7.82
N THR A 32 -15.68 -4.67 6.60
CA THR A 32 -15.83 -6.11 6.36
C THR A 32 -14.69 -6.64 5.49
N GLY A 33 -14.33 -7.90 5.71
CA GLY A 33 -13.55 -8.65 4.73
C GLY A 33 -14.39 -8.93 3.47
N VAL A 34 -13.72 -9.20 2.37
CA VAL A 34 -14.38 -9.57 1.11
C VAL A 34 -14.15 -11.04 0.81
N ALA A 35 -15.24 -11.76 0.52
CA ALA A 35 -15.18 -13.16 0.13
C ALA A 35 -15.84 -13.38 -1.23
N LEU A 36 -15.25 -14.27 -2.03
CA LEU A 36 -15.80 -14.74 -3.28
C LEU A 36 -16.31 -16.17 -3.12
N ILE A 37 -17.62 -16.34 -3.23
CA ILE A 37 -18.29 -17.64 -3.26
C ILE A 37 -18.30 -18.12 -4.71
N THR A 38 -17.64 -19.23 -4.99
CA THR A 38 -17.70 -19.89 -6.29
C THR A 38 -18.57 -21.13 -6.20
N SER A 39 -19.24 -21.42 -7.30
CA SER A 39 -20.04 -22.62 -7.46
C SER A 39 -20.13 -22.96 -8.94
N ARG A 40 -20.72 -24.11 -9.24
CA ARG A 40 -20.80 -24.67 -10.58
C ARG A 40 -22.22 -25.08 -10.88
N THR A 41 -22.68 -24.83 -12.10
CA THR A 41 -24.00 -25.29 -12.56
C THR A 41 -23.96 -26.77 -12.92
N ASP A 42 -25.13 -27.42 -13.01
CA ASP A 42 -25.24 -28.80 -13.49
C ASP A 42 -24.68 -28.98 -14.92
N ALA A 43 -24.66 -27.91 -15.72
CA ALA A 43 -24.07 -27.90 -17.05
C ALA A 43 -22.53 -27.77 -17.04
N GLY A 44 -21.92 -27.62 -15.86
CA GLY A 44 -20.47 -27.50 -15.68
C GLY A 44 -19.93 -26.06 -15.76
N GLU A 45 -20.80 -25.04 -15.84
CA GLU A 45 -20.40 -23.64 -15.92
C GLU A 45 -20.07 -23.08 -14.54
N ASP A 46 -18.92 -22.41 -14.42
CA ASP A 46 -18.50 -21.79 -13.16
C ASP A 46 -19.03 -20.37 -13.00
N PHE A 47 -19.42 -20.02 -11.79
CA PHE A 47 -19.92 -18.68 -11.47
C PHE A 47 -19.52 -18.24 -10.06
N GLY A 48 -19.55 -16.93 -9.83
CA GLY A 48 -19.04 -16.30 -8.61
C GLY A 48 -19.99 -15.27 -8.01
N LEU A 49 -20.12 -15.26 -6.68
CA LEU A 49 -20.87 -14.29 -5.90
C LEU A 49 -19.93 -13.63 -4.88
N VAL A 50 -19.73 -12.33 -5.00
CA VAL A 50 -18.98 -11.55 -4.02
C VAL A 50 -19.89 -11.21 -2.84
N VAL A 51 -19.40 -11.42 -1.62
CA VAL A 51 -20.08 -11.04 -0.39
C VAL A 51 -19.11 -10.33 0.57
N GLY A 52 -19.61 -9.30 1.25
CA GLY A 52 -18.97 -8.70 2.42
C GLY A 52 -19.56 -9.20 3.75
N THR A 53 -20.46 -10.19 3.70
CA THR A 53 -21.25 -10.69 4.83
C THR A 53 -20.79 -12.05 5.35
N PHE A 54 -19.62 -12.51 4.90
CA PHE A 54 -19.04 -13.78 5.34
C PHE A 54 -18.68 -13.76 6.83
N MET A 55 -19.03 -14.83 7.55
CA MET A 55 -18.79 -14.96 8.98
C MET A 55 -18.59 -16.42 9.40
N ALA A 56 -17.81 -16.64 10.45
CA ALA A 56 -17.79 -17.91 11.17
C ALA A 56 -19.07 -18.03 12.03
N VAL A 57 -19.61 -19.24 12.16
CA VAL A 57 -20.84 -19.52 12.91
C VAL A 57 -20.58 -20.49 14.06
N SER A 58 -19.88 -21.60 13.81
CA SER A 58 -19.61 -22.63 14.81
C SER A 58 -18.33 -23.40 14.49
N GLU A 59 -17.64 -23.90 15.51
CA GLU A 59 -16.50 -24.82 15.37
C GLU A 59 -16.96 -26.28 15.38
N ASP A 60 -17.91 -26.65 16.24
CA ASP A 60 -18.45 -28.01 16.35
C ASP A 60 -20.00 -27.98 16.43
N PRO A 61 -20.73 -28.34 15.35
CA PRO A 61 -20.18 -28.69 14.02
C PRO A 61 -19.54 -27.46 13.34
N PRO A 62 -18.64 -27.65 12.36
CA PRO A 62 -17.96 -26.55 11.70
C PRO A 62 -18.92 -25.86 10.72
N LEU A 63 -19.36 -24.65 11.08
CA LEU A 63 -20.34 -23.87 10.33
C LEU A 63 -19.79 -22.48 9.96
N ILE A 64 -20.11 -22.05 8.75
CA ILE A 64 -19.90 -20.70 8.24
C ILE A 64 -21.23 -20.11 7.75
N GLY A 65 -21.28 -18.79 7.58
CA GLY A 65 -22.46 -18.10 7.08
C GLY A 65 -22.15 -16.94 6.16
N PHE A 66 -23.14 -16.58 5.34
CA PHE A 66 -23.15 -15.38 4.52
C PHE A 66 -24.59 -14.94 4.24
N MET A 67 -24.76 -13.66 3.93
CA MET A 67 -26.08 -13.05 3.78
C MET A 67 -26.24 -12.41 2.41
N PRO A 68 -26.73 -13.14 1.39
CA PRO A 68 -27.01 -12.57 0.08
C PRO A 68 -28.38 -11.90 0.04
N ALA A 69 -28.54 -10.91 -0.84
CA ALA A 69 -29.84 -10.33 -1.13
C ALA A 69 -30.76 -11.38 -1.78
N THR A 70 -32.03 -11.39 -1.39
CA THR A 70 -33.07 -12.26 -1.96
C THR A 70 -33.24 -12.07 -3.47
N SER A 71 -32.90 -10.90 -3.99
CA SER A 71 -32.92 -10.56 -5.42
C SER A 71 -31.72 -11.08 -6.23
N SER A 72 -30.69 -11.63 -5.57
CA SER A 72 -29.47 -12.08 -6.25
C SER A 72 -29.69 -13.39 -7.01
N ARG A 73 -29.65 -13.33 -8.35
CA ARG A 73 -29.72 -14.52 -9.22
C ARG A 73 -28.62 -15.53 -8.91
N ARG A 74 -27.39 -15.07 -8.68
CA ARG A 74 -26.26 -15.97 -8.37
C ARG A 74 -26.44 -16.64 -7.01
N ALA A 75 -26.98 -15.94 -6.01
CA ALA A 75 -27.29 -16.55 -4.73
C ALA A 75 -28.34 -17.66 -4.86
N ALA A 76 -29.39 -17.44 -5.67
CA ALA A 76 -30.36 -18.49 -5.99
C ALA A 76 -29.70 -19.71 -6.65
N MET A 77 -28.73 -19.49 -7.55
CA MET A 77 -27.97 -20.58 -8.19
C MET A 77 -27.09 -21.34 -7.18
N VAL A 78 -26.37 -20.66 -6.28
CA VAL A 78 -25.61 -21.33 -5.22
C VAL A 78 -26.52 -22.19 -4.34
N LYS A 79 -27.68 -21.66 -3.94
CA LYS A 79 -28.68 -22.39 -3.15
C LYS A 79 -29.22 -23.64 -3.87
N ALA A 80 -29.47 -23.52 -5.17
CA ALA A 80 -29.95 -24.64 -5.98
C ALA A 80 -28.88 -25.74 -6.13
N ASN A 81 -27.60 -25.37 -6.32
CA ASN A 81 -26.50 -26.32 -6.42
C ASN A 81 -26.14 -26.97 -5.07
N GLY A 82 -26.33 -26.24 -3.96
CA GLY A 82 -26.12 -26.73 -2.60
C GLY A 82 -24.65 -26.90 -2.18
N THR A 83 -23.70 -26.90 -3.12
CA THR A 83 -22.24 -26.90 -2.85
C THR A 83 -21.58 -25.62 -3.33
N PHE A 84 -20.51 -25.21 -2.64
CA PHE A 84 -19.75 -24.01 -2.99
C PHE A 84 -18.32 -24.06 -2.44
N CYS A 85 -17.48 -23.13 -2.88
CA CYS A 85 -16.21 -22.78 -2.23
C CYS A 85 -16.20 -21.27 -1.92
N VAL A 86 -15.94 -20.92 -0.67
CA VAL A 86 -15.65 -19.55 -0.24
C VAL A 86 -14.15 -19.31 -0.38
N ASN A 87 -13.79 -18.20 -1.01
CA ASN A 87 -12.41 -17.74 -1.16
C ASN A 87 -12.29 -16.38 -0.47
N VAL A 88 -11.54 -16.31 0.63
CA VAL A 88 -11.28 -15.05 1.32
C VAL A 88 -10.22 -14.26 0.55
N LEU A 89 -10.58 -13.06 0.10
CA LEU A 89 -9.78 -12.31 -0.84
C LEU A 89 -8.70 -11.46 -0.15
N GLY A 90 -7.46 -11.56 -0.64
CA GLY A 90 -6.41 -10.58 -0.37
C GLY A 90 -6.55 -9.31 -1.22
N TYR A 91 -5.88 -8.23 -0.81
CA TYR A 91 -5.93 -6.89 -1.41
C TYR A 91 -5.68 -6.89 -2.93
N GLY A 92 -4.76 -7.73 -3.39
CA GLY A 92 -4.44 -7.88 -4.83
C GLY A 92 -5.61 -8.38 -5.70
N HIS A 93 -6.70 -8.87 -5.11
CA HIS A 93 -7.87 -9.38 -5.85
C HIS A 93 -8.96 -8.33 -6.07
N GLU A 94 -8.69 -7.04 -5.86
CA GLU A 94 -9.69 -5.99 -6.09
C GLU A 94 -10.27 -6.05 -7.52
N GLN A 95 -9.42 -6.26 -8.53
CA GLN A 95 -9.85 -6.34 -9.93
C GLN A 95 -10.77 -7.54 -10.18
N LEU A 96 -10.41 -8.73 -9.66
CA LEU A 96 -11.25 -9.93 -9.70
C LEU A 96 -12.61 -9.67 -9.03
N CYS A 97 -12.59 -9.07 -7.83
CA CYS A 97 -13.78 -8.74 -7.06
C CYS A 97 -14.73 -7.83 -7.86
N ARG A 98 -14.20 -6.73 -8.42
CA ARG A 98 -14.98 -5.79 -9.23
C ARG A 98 -15.54 -6.45 -10.49
N ALA A 99 -14.75 -7.27 -11.19
CA ALA A 99 -15.18 -7.96 -12.40
C ALA A 99 -16.34 -8.94 -12.11
N VAL A 100 -16.23 -9.75 -11.05
CA VAL A 100 -17.30 -10.66 -10.64
C VAL A 100 -18.55 -9.88 -10.21
N ALA A 101 -18.40 -8.85 -9.38
CA ALA A 101 -19.52 -8.01 -8.94
C ALA A 101 -20.22 -7.31 -10.13
N GLY A 102 -19.44 -6.85 -11.11
CA GLY A 102 -19.90 -6.22 -12.34
C GLY A 102 -20.49 -7.18 -13.39
N SER A 103 -20.41 -8.49 -13.15
CA SER A 103 -20.86 -9.53 -14.09
C SER A 103 -20.11 -9.58 -15.42
N ASP A 104 -18.81 -9.26 -15.38
CA ASP A 104 -17.89 -9.47 -16.49
C ASP A 104 -17.80 -10.98 -16.83
N PRO A 105 -18.08 -11.41 -18.07
CA PRO A 105 -17.97 -12.82 -18.47
C PRO A 105 -16.54 -13.37 -18.34
N ASP A 106 -15.53 -12.51 -18.43
CA ASP A 106 -14.11 -12.90 -18.37
C ASP A 106 -13.51 -12.67 -16.98
N ALA A 107 -14.34 -12.44 -15.94
CA ALA A 107 -13.88 -12.10 -14.59
C ALA A 107 -12.86 -13.11 -14.03
N PHE A 108 -13.01 -14.40 -14.36
CA PHE A 108 -12.13 -15.46 -13.85
C PHE A 108 -10.70 -15.39 -14.41
N GLN A 109 -10.42 -14.59 -15.45
CA GLN A 109 -9.05 -14.39 -15.96
C GLN A 109 -8.13 -13.72 -14.93
N TYR A 110 -8.69 -13.00 -13.95
CA TYR A 110 -7.95 -12.27 -12.93
C TYR A 110 -7.54 -13.13 -11.73
N GLY A 111 -7.79 -14.44 -11.75
CA GLY A 111 -7.44 -15.36 -10.67
C GLY A 111 -6.66 -16.58 -11.18
N ARG A 112 -5.92 -17.20 -10.26
CA ARG A 112 -5.30 -18.51 -10.48
C ARG A 112 -6.14 -19.57 -9.80
N TRP A 113 -6.65 -20.52 -10.57
CA TRP A 113 -7.67 -21.43 -10.08
C TRP A 113 -7.24 -22.88 -10.10
N ASP A 114 -7.67 -23.59 -9.08
CA ASP A 114 -7.75 -25.04 -9.07
C ASP A 114 -9.17 -25.48 -8.64
N ARG A 115 -9.33 -26.78 -8.37
CA ARG A 115 -10.60 -27.37 -7.96
C ARG A 115 -10.50 -27.87 -6.53
N SER A 116 -11.47 -27.47 -5.74
CA SER A 116 -11.76 -28.11 -4.46
C SER A 116 -12.23 -29.57 -4.69
N PRO A 117 -12.08 -30.46 -3.69
CA PRO A 117 -12.69 -31.80 -3.67
C PRO A 117 -14.16 -31.85 -4.10
N LEU A 118 -14.96 -30.83 -3.78
CA LEU A 118 -16.36 -30.71 -4.22
C LEU A 118 -16.52 -30.18 -5.67
N GLY A 119 -15.44 -29.96 -6.40
CA GLY A 119 -15.45 -29.54 -7.81
C GLY A 119 -15.65 -28.04 -8.03
N ASN A 120 -15.77 -27.24 -6.98
CA ASN A 120 -15.91 -25.79 -7.05
C ASN A 120 -14.55 -25.11 -7.25
N LEU A 121 -14.54 -23.96 -7.94
CA LEU A 121 -13.32 -23.18 -8.18
C LEU A 121 -12.72 -22.67 -6.87
N ARG A 122 -11.49 -23.06 -6.57
CA ARG A 122 -10.72 -22.48 -5.47
C ARG A 122 -9.65 -21.57 -6.04
N LEU A 123 -9.55 -20.37 -5.48
CA LEU A 123 -8.54 -19.39 -5.82
C LEU A 123 -7.25 -19.74 -5.08
N ALA A 124 -6.21 -20.11 -5.83
CA ALA A 124 -4.95 -20.62 -5.29
C ALA A 124 -4.27 -19.61 -4.35
N ASP A 125 -4.30 -18.33 -4.72
CA ASP A 125 -3.75 -17.20 -3.95
C ASP A 125 -4.77 -16.47 -3.07
N SER A 126 -5.91 -17.09 -2.76
CA SER A 126 -6.75 -16.62 -1.65
C SER A 126 -5.97 -16.59 -0.32
N LEU A 127 -6.45 -15.81 0.65
CA LEU A 127 -5.89 -15.85 2.01
C LEU A 127 -6.23 -17.18 2.70
N SER A 128 -7.49 -17.56 2.58
CA SER A 128 -8.04 -18.83 3.06
C SER A 128 -9.25 -19.21 2.23
N TRP A 129 -9.62 -20.48 2.31
CA TRP A 129 -10.75 -21.02 1.59
C TRP A 129 -11.51 -22.04 2.44
N PHE A 130 -12.80 -22.18 2.13
CA PHE A 130 -13.71 -23.11 2.78
C PHE A 130 -14.61 -23.73 1.72
N GLU A 131 -14.73 -25.05 1.68
CA GLU A 131 -15.71 -25.74 0.84
C GLU A 131 -16.75 -26.43 1.71
N GLY A 132 -17.98 -26.53 1.20
CA GLY A 132 -19.04 -27.10 2.00
C GLY A 132 -20.39 -27.15 1.31
N ARG A 133 -21.39 -27.45 2.13
CA ARG A 133 -22.80 -27.56 1.72
C ARG A 133 -23.69 -26.65 2.52
N ILE A 134 -24.74 -26.16 1.89
CA ILE A 134 -25.77 -25.38 2.57
C ILE A 134 -26.56 -26.31 3.50
N GLU A 135 -26.62 -25.93 4.77
CA GLU A 135 -27.36 -26.62 5.83
C GLU A 135 -28.71 -25.96 6.06
N GLN A 136 -28.73 -24.62 6.07
CA GLN A 136 -29.92 -23.86 6.41
C GLN A 136 -29.95 -22.52 5.67
N VAL A 137 -31.16 -22.11 5.29
CA VAL A 137 -31.44 -20.77 4.75
C VAL A 137 -32.56 -20.16 5.58
N VAL A 138 -32.29 -19.01 6.21
CA VAL A 138 -33.24 -18.31 7.09
C VAL A 138 -33.63 -16.98 6.45
N PRO A 139 -34.94 -16.71 6.20
CA PRO A 139 -35.39 -15.41 5.71
C PRO A 139 -35.04 -14.28 6.70
N ALA A 140 -34.46 -13.18 6.21
CA ALA A 140 -34.00 -12.06 7.03
C ALA A 140 -34.23 -10.70 6.32
N GLY A 141 -35.49 -10.32 6.16
CA GLY A 141 -35.87 -9.08 5.48
C GLY A 141 -35.69 -9.17 3.97
N ASP A 142 -34.90 -8.26 3.38
CA ASP A 142 -34.54 -8.28 1.96
C ASP A 142 -33.32 -9.18 1.65
N HIS A 143 -32.74 -9.79 2.68
CA HIS A 143 -31.66 -10.78 2.60
C HIS A 143 -32.11 -12.13 3.18
N GLU A 144 -31.29 -13.15 2.95
CA GLU A 144 -31.37 -14.44 3.64
C GLU A 144 -30.08 -14.66 4.43
N ILE A 145 -30.15 -15.39 5.53
CA ILE A 145 -28.97 -15.91 6.23
C ILE A 145 -28.76 -17.34 5.74
N VAL A 146 -27.69 -17.55 4.98
CA VAL A 146 -27.25 -18.89 4.57
C VAL A 146 -26.25 -19.39 5.61
N ILE A 147 -26.52 -20.57 6.18
CA ILE A 147 -25.62 -21.31 7.08
C ILE A 147 -25.20 -22.58 6.35
N ALA A 148 -23.93 -22.89 6.40
CA ALA A 148 -23.35 -24.00 5.67
C ALA A 148 -22.33 -24.78 6.49
N GLY A 149 -22.36 -26.10 6.34
CA GLY A 149 -21.42 -27.04 6.91
C GLY A 149 -20.14 -27.09 6.11
N VAL A 150 -19.00 -26.98 6.79
CA VAL A 150 -17.68 -27.01 6.18
C VAL A 150 -17.20 -28.45 6.06
N GLU A 151 -16.92 -28.90 4.84
CA GLU A 151 -16.37 -30.24 4.54
C GLU A 151 -14.85 -30.20 4.31
N GLY A 152 -14.32 -29.03 3.95
CA GLY A 152 -12.89 -28.80 3.80
C GLY A 152 -12.54 -27.32 3.97
N LEU A 153 -11.36 -27.04 4.50
CA LEU A 153 -10.85 -25.67 4.61
C LEU A 153 -9.32 -25.68 4.56
N GLY A 154 -8.75 -24.52 4.23
CA GLY A 154 -7.31 -24.36 4.21
C GLY A 154 -6.87 -22.91 4.11
N ILE A 155 -5.56 -22.75 4.28
CA ILE A 155 -4.88 -21.48 4.06
C ILE A 155 -4.40 -21.49 2.60
N GLY A 156 -4.65 -20.40 1.86
CA GLY A 156 -4.19 -20.26 0.48
C GLY A 156 -2.78 -19.68 0.38
N ASP A 157 -2.21 -19.69 -0.82
CA ASP A 157 -0.84 -19.21 -1.06
C ASP A 157 -0.69 -17.71 -0.80
N GLY A 158 -1.81 -16.97 -0.78
CA GLY A 158 -1.85 -15.54 -0.52
C GLY A 158 -1.76 -15.16 0.96
N ARG A 159 -1.63 -16.11 1.90
CA ARG A 159 -1.69 -15.90 3.37
C ARG A 159 -0.81 -14.78 3.93
N SER A 160 0.29 -14.44 3.26
CA SER A 160 1.20 -13.36 3.68
C SER A 160 0.77 -11.99 3.15
N GLY A 161 -0.21 -11.94 2.26
CA GLY A 161 -0.78 -10.72 1.71
C GLY A 161 -1.82 -10.10 2.64
N MET A 162 -2.02 -8.79 2.51
CA MET A 162 -3.00 -8.07 3.30
C MET A 162 -4.44 -8.39 2.84
N PRO A 163 -5.45 -8.42 3.74
CA PRO A 163 -6.85 -8.69 3.39
C PRO A 163 -7.46 -7.59 2.52
N LEU A 164 -8.32 -7.97 1.58
CA LEU A 164 -9.19 -7.02 0.92
C LEU A 164 -10.34 -6.67 1.87
N LEU A 165 -10.44 -5.39 2.21
CA LEU A 165 -11.50 -4.85 3.04
C LEU A 165 -12.45 -3.97 2.22
N PHE A 166 -13.70 -3.92 2.66
CA PHE A 166 -14.69 -2.95 2.18
C PHE A 166 -15.08 -2.02 3.34
N LEU A 167 -14.89 -0.71 3.15
CA LEU A 167 -15.17 0.31 4.16
C LEU A 167 -15.62 1.61 3.47
N LYS A 168 -16.68 2.23 3.98
CA LYS A 168 -17.25 3.50 3.47
C LYS A 168 -17.51 3.53 1.96
N GLY A 169 -17.88 2.37 1.38
CA GLY A 169 -18.17 2.24 -0.04
C GLY A 169 -16.95 2.04 -0.94
N GLY A 170 -15.75 1.98 -0.36
CA GLY A 170 -14.49 1.75 -1.07
C GLY A 170 -13.82 0.44 -0.66
N TYR A 171 -12.86 0.02 -1.48
CA TYR A 171 -11.96 -1.08 -1.14
C TYR A 171 -10.69 -0.54 -0.48
N GLY A 172 -10.12 -1.31 0.42
CA GLY A 172 -8.86 -1.01 1.10
C GLY A 172 -8.26 -2.27 1.69
N SER A 173 -7.36 -2.07 2.64
CA SER A 173 -6.70 -3.18 3.33
C SER A 173 -6.40 -2.84 4.78
N PHE A 174 -6.10 -3.86 5.58
CA PHE A 174 -5.66 -3.71 6.96
C PHE A 174 -4.35 -4.46 7.15
N SER A 175 -3.34 -3.73 7.61
CA SER A 175 -2.09 -4.31 8.05
C SER A 175 -2.12 -4.38 9.57
N VAL A 176 -1.91 -5.59 10.12
CA VAL A 176 -1.57 -5.74 11.53
C VAL A 176 -0.11 -5.31 11.66
N PRO A 177 0.22 -4.30 12.48
CA PRO A 177 1.60 -4.11 12.92
C PRO A 177 1.93 -5.35 13.76
N ASN A 178 2.66 -6.31 13.19
CA ASN A 178 2.77 -7.70 13.66
C ASN A 178 3.05 -7.88 15.17
N GLU A 179 2.68 -9.07 15.65
CA GLU A 179 2.83 -9.69 16.98
C GLU A 179 4.11 -9.33 17.76
N GLU A 180 4.14 -8.12 18.31
CA GLU A 180 4.74 -7.64 19.55
C GLU A 180 4.56 -6.12 19.50
N PHE A 181 3.33 -5.65 19.77
CA PHE A 181 3.11 -4.21 19.91
C PHE A 181 3.69 -3.76 21.24
N ASP A 182 5.00 -3.51 21.24
CA ASP A 182 5.67 -2.85 22.34
C ASP A 182 5.12 -1.42 22.42
N LEU A 183 4.15 -1.22 23.33
CA LEU A 183 3.51 0.07 23.59
C LEU A 183 4.56 1.15 23.95
N ALA A 184 5.70 0.75 24.54
CA ALA A 184 6.80 1.65 24.83
C ALA A 184 7.61 1.98 23.56
N ALA A 185 7.87 1.02 22.66
CA ALA A 185 8.47 1.30 21.35
C ALA A 185 7.54 2.10 20.44
N PHE A 186 6.22 1.89 20.49
CA PHE A 186 5.24 2.70 19.75
C PHE A 186 5.10 4.11 20.34
N ALA A 187 5.02 4.26 21.67
CA ALA A 187 5.04 5.58 22.32
C ALA A 187 6.39 6.28 22.18
N LEU A 188 7.49 5.54 22.04
CA LEU A 188 8.80 6.06 21.65
C LEU A 188 8.74 6.52 20.19
N ARG A 189 8.25 5.71 19.24
CA ARG A 189 8.06 6.07 17.83
C ARG A 189 7.12 7.27 17.64
N MET A 190 6.09 7.45 18.47
CA MET A 190 5.21 8.62 18.43
C MET A 190 5.86 9.89 19.00
N ARG A 191 6.63 9.79 20.10
CA ARG A 191 7.43 10.90 20.62
C ARG A 191 8.56 11.29 19.67
N VAL A 192 9.20 10.28 19.10
CA VAL A 192 10.22 10.40 18.05
C VAL A 192 9.60 10.98 16.79
N ALA A 193 8.37 10.64 16.38
CA ALA A 193 7.72 11.22 15.21
C ALA A 193 7.50 12.74 15.32
N GLY A 194 7.12 13.23 16.51
CA GLY A 194 7.02 14.67 16.76
C GLY A 194 8.37 15.39 16.66
N ALA A 195 9.39 14.86 17.34
CA ALA A 195 10.74 15.41 17.30
C ALA A 195 11.42 15.27 15.92
N ILE A 196 11.15 14.18 15.18
CA ILE A 196 11.55 14.00 13.78
C ILE A 196 10.95 15.11 12.93
N GLY A 197 9.65 15.37 13.09
CA GLY A 197 8.96 16.43 12.36
C GLY A 197 9.60 17.79 12.59
N GLU A 198 9.96 18.11 13.83
CA GLU A 198 10.65 19.36 14.17
C GLU A 198 12.05 19.47 13.53
N ILE A 199 12.86 18.40 13.57
CA ILE A 199 14.19 18.40 12.94
C ILE A 199 14.09 18.55 11.41
N VAL A 200 13.18 17.81 10.78
CA VAL A 200 12.95 17.86 9.33
C VAL A 200 12.44 19.24 8.92
N GLN A 201 11.52 19.83 9.67
CA GLN A 201 11.02 21.18 9.42
C GLN A 201 12.11 22.24 9.60
N HIS A 202 12.90 22.15 10.67
CA HIS A 202 13.98 23.10 10.91
C HIS A 202 15.05 23.06 9.81
N LEU A 203 15.46 21.86 9.39
CA LEU A 203 16.38 21.70 8.27
C LEU A 203 15.80 22.29 6.97
N ALA A 204 14.52 22.02 6.70
CA ALA A 204 13.85 22.53 5.51
C ALA A 204 13.78 24.07 5.51
N ASP A 205 13.52 24.68 6.66
CA ASP A 205 13.47 26.14 6.82
C ASP A 205 14.86 26.78 6.66
N ASP A 206 15.88 26.20 7.29
CA ASP A 206 17.27 26.67 7.20
C ASP A 206 17.82 26.57 5.77
N LEU A 207 17.44 25.51 5.05
CA LEU A 207 17.85 25.30 3.67
C LEU A 207 16.94 26.00 2.67
N GLY A 208 15.72 26.38 3.02
CA GLY A 208 14.70 26.80 2.05
C GLY A 208 14.49 25.75 0.96
N LEU A 209 14.64 24.47 1.30
CA LEU A 209 14.53 23.32 0.40
C LEU A 209 13.51 22.32 0.94
N GLU A 210 13.05 21.43 0.08
CA GLU A 210 12.18 20.34 0.50
C GLU A 210 12.99 19.31 1.26
N CYS A 211 12.47 18.86 2.41
CA CYS A 211 13.07 17.77 3.18
C CYS A 211 12.02 16.71 3.48
N LEU A 212 12.36 15.45 3.26
CA LEU A 212 11.51 14.29 3.55
C LEU A 212 12.29 13.27 4.36
N LEU A 213 11.63 12.61 5.29
CA LEU A 213 12.16 11.42 5.96
C LEU A 213 11.33 10.22 5.55
N ALA A 214 11.98 9.15 5.09
CA ALA A 214 11.33 7.92 4.68
C ALA A 214 11.99 6.67 5.32
N THR A 215 11.27 5.56 5.36
CA THR A 215 11.77 4.25 5.80
C THR A 215 11.29 3.14 4.88
N ILE A 216 11.86 1.94 5.01
CA ILE A 216 11.32 0.74 4.36
C ILE A 216 10.44 -0.01 5.33
N VAL A 217 9.22 -0.31 4.90
CA VAL A 217 8.38 -1.33 5.52
C VAL A 217 8.10 -2.40 4.47
N ASP A 218 8.49 -3.63 4.78
CA ASP A 218 8.50 -4.76 3.85
C ASP A 218 9.29 -4.44 2.57
N ASP A 219 8.60 -4.28 1.44
CA ASP A 219 9.16 -4.04 0.11
C ASP A 219 8.87 -2.63 -0.42
N ALA A 220 8.46 -1.71 0.46
CA ALA A 220 8.03 -0.38 0.08
C ALA A 220 8.66 0.72 0.94
N VAL A 221 8.98 1.84 0.30
CA VAL A 221 9.48 3.05 0.95
C VAL A 221 8.28 3.89 1.37
N ILE A 222 8.17 4.22 2.66
CA ILE A 222 7.08 5.02 3.24
C ILE A 222 7.63 6.34 3.75
N VAL A 223 7.00 7.44 3.37
CA VAL A 223 7.35 8.79 3.88
C VAL A 223 6.72 9.01 5.25
N LEU A 224 7.55 9.35 6.23
CA LEU A 224 7.16 9.57 7.63
C LEU A 224 7.02 11.05 7.99
N SER A 225 7.80 11.91 7.34
CA SER A 225 7.79 13.36 7.56
C SER A 225 8.16 14.08 6.28
N ALA A 226 7.61 15.28 6.09
CA ALA A 226 7.85 16.11 4.93
C ALA A 226 7.70 17.59 5.31
N ALA A 227 8.59 18.44 4.80
CA ALA A 227 8.61 19.87 5.08
C ALA A 227 8.98 20.71 3.83
N ASN A 228 8.48 21.95 3.79
CA ASN A 228 8.66 22.96 2.73
C ASN A 228 8.36 22.49 1.30
N LEU A 229 7.31 21.69 1.17
CA LEU A 229 6.78 21.21 -0.11
C LEU A 229 6.39 22.38 -1.04
N LEU A 230 6.80 22.28 -2.31
CA LEU A 230 6.48 23.28 -3.33
C LEU A 230 4.95 23.50 -3.48
N PRO A 231 4.48 24.73 -3.82
CA PRO A 231 3.07 25.11 -3.80
C PRO A 231 2.14 24.33 -4.75
N MET A 232 2.69 23.57 -5.70
CA MET A 232 1.94 22.65 -6.57
C MET A 232 1.58 21.33 -5.88
N ARG A 233 2.05 21.10 -4.64
CA ARG A 233 1.73 19.92 -3.83
C ARG A 233 0.52 20.23 -2.93
N PRO A 234 -0.53 19.39 -2.88
CA PRO A 234 -1.57 19.54 -1.87
C PRO A 234 -0.93 19.44 -0.47
N ARG A 235 -1.22 20.42 0.39
CA ARG A 235 -0.64 20.56 1.75
C ARG A 235 -0.87 19.35 2.68
N ASP A 236 -1.72 18.41 2.28
CA ASP A 236 -2.15 17.26 3.08
C ASP A 236 -1.54 15.89 2.62
N GLY A 237 -0.57 15.84 1.69
CA GLY A 237 -0.44 14.64 0.82
C GLY A 237 0.82 13.78 0.79
N LEU A 238 1.90 14.02 1.55
CA LEU A 238 3.14 13.21 1.40
C LEU A 238 3.44 12.27 2.55
N VAL A 239 3.08 12.61 3.78
CA VAL A 239 3.23 11.70 4.92
C VAL A 239 2.27 10.52 4.73
N GLY A 240 2.80 9.30 4.74
CA GLY A 240 2.07 8.06 4.44
C GLY A 240 2.10 7.63 2.97
N MET A 241 2.72 8.40 2.07
CA MET A 241 2.94 7.98 0.68
C MET A 241 3.90 6.79 0.61
N VAL A 242 3.64 5.90 -0.34
CA VAL A 242 4.34 4.63 -0.52
C VAL A 242 4.95 4.54 -1.91
N PHE A 243 6.26 4.31 -2.00
CA PHE A 243 6.99 4.10 -3.25
C PHE A 243 7.56 2.67 -3.30
N PRO A 244 7.70 2.05 -4.48
CA PRO A 244 8.34 0.76 -4.58
C PRO A 244 9.81 0.86 -4.18
N PHE A 245 10.28 -0.04 -3.31
CA PHE A 245 11.70 -0.14 -2.99
C PHE A 245 12.44 -0.86 -4.13
N ALA A 246 12.88 -0.08 -5.13
CA ALA A 246 13.46 -0.59 -6.37
C ALA A 246 14.56 0.34 -6.91
N ALA A 247 15.65 -0.26 -7.41
CA ALA A 247 16.73 0.50 -8.02
C ALA A 247 16.28 1.38 -9.21
N PRO A 248 16.87 2.58 -9.37
CA PRO A 248 17.92 3.17 -8.54
C PRO A 248 17.39 4.04 -7.38
N ILE A 249 16.12 3.90 -6.98
CA ILE A 249 15.47 4.71 -5.93
C ILE A 249 15.87 4.22 -4.53
N SER A 250 16.00 5.15 -3.59
CA SER A 250 16.42 4.89 -2.21
C SER A 250 17.68 4.01 -2.08
N PRO A 251 18.76 4.31 -2.84
CA PRO A 251 20.00 3.54 -2.78
C PRO A 251 20.65 3.60 -1.40
N VAL A 252 20.37 4.62 -0.57
CA VAL A 252 20.83 4.70 0.81
C VAL A 252 20.28 3.55 1.66
N LEU A 253 19.00 3.24 1.53
CA LEU A 253 18.36 2.15 2.28
C LEU A 253 18.87 0.77 1.82
N ALA A 254 19.35 0.67 0.57
CA ALA A 254 19.97 -0.53 0.01
C ALA A 254 21.48 -0.66 0.36
N ALA A 255 22.23 0.44 0.38
CA ALA A 255 23.69 0.44 0.44
C ALA A 255 24.26 -0.17 1.74
N TRP A 256 23.53 -0.08 2.84
CA TRP A 256 23.87 -0.72 4.12
C TRP A 256 22.90 -1.84 4.51
N GLY A 257 22.03 -2.25 3.58
CA GLY A 257 21.17 -3.40 3.73
C GLY A 257 21.94 -4.72 3.67
N ASP A 258 21.36 -5.77 4.24
CA ASP A 258 21.85 -7.13 4.07
C ASP A 258 21.68 -7.63 2.61
N GLU A 259 22.24 -8.80 2.33
CA GLU A 259 22.20 -9.39 0.98
C GLU A 259 20.77 -9.62 0.48
N ALA A 260 19.84 -9.96 1.38
CA ALA A 260 18.43 -10.14 1.05
C ALA A 260 17.79 -8.81 0.61
N ARG A 261 18.04 -7.72 1.36
CA ARG A 261 17.54 -6.38 1.04
C ARG A 261 18.10 -5.87 -0.28
N GLN A 262 19.40 -6.05 -0.52
CA GLN A 262 20.00 -5.67 -1.80
C GLN A 262 19.44 -6.51 -2.96
N LYS A 263 19.20 -7.81 -2.75
CA LYS A 263 18.59 -8.67 -3.76
C LYS A 263 17.16 -8.22 -4.10
N ALA A 264 16.33 -7.92 -3.10
CA ALA A 264 14.97 -7.42 -3.30
C ALA A 264 14.96 -6.12 -4.11
N TRP A 265 15.81 -5.16 -3.73
CA TRP A 265 15.99 -3.88 -4.43
C TRP A 265 16.32 -4.05 -5.94
N HIS A 266 17.16 -5.03 -6.26
CA HIS A 266 17.48 -5.40 -7.65
C HIS A 266 16.33 -6.09 -8.38
N GLU A 267 15.66 -7.04 -7.72
CA GLU A 267 14.60 -7.83 -8.33
C GLU A 267 13.38 -6.98 -8.64
N HIS A 268 12.97 -6.08 -7.73
CA HIS A 268 11.88 -5.14 -7.97
C HIS A 268 12.17 -4.22 -9.16
N ALA A 269 13.40 -3.68 -9.26
CA ALA A 269 13.81 -2.90 -10.41
C ALA A 269 13.69 -3.69 -11.72
N ARG A 270 14.09 -4.97 -11.72
CA ARG A 270 13.97 -5.84 -12.90
C ARG A 270 12.53 -6.10 -13.29
N HIS A 271 11.62 -6.24 -12.33
CA HIS A 271 10.19 -6.39 -12.61
C HIS A 271 9.55 -5.13 -13.20
N LEU A 272 10.08 -3.95 -12.89
CA LEU A 272 9.64 -2.66 -13.43
C LEU A 272 10.26 -2.37 -14.81
N LEU A 273 11.57 -2.60 -14.97
CA LEU A 273 12.36 -2.18 -16.13
C LEU A 273 12.58 -3.28 -17.18
N GLY A 274 12.26 -4.53 -16.86
CA GLY A 274 12.56 -5.72 -17.67
C GLY A 274 14.04 -6.13 -17.66
N ARG A 275 14.97 -5.16 -17.59
CA ARG A 275 16.43 -5.37 -17.47
C ARG A 275 17.06 -4.36 -16.54
N VAL A 276 18.13 -4.78 -15.86
CA VAL A 276 18.89 -3.92 -14.93
C VAL A 276 20.38 -4.27 -15.04
N ASP A 277 21.24 -3.25 -15.06
CA ASP A 277 22.69 -3.42 -15.04
C ASP A 277 23.18 -3.62 -13.60
N ARG A 278 23.39 -4.88 -13.21
CA ARG A 278 23.85 -5.24 -11.86
C ARG A 278 25.24 -4.66 -11.52
N PRO A 279 26.25 -4.75 -12.40
CA PRO A 279 27.53 -4.07 -12.19
C PRO A 279 27.39 -2.57 -11.91
N LEU A 280 26.57 -1.87 -12.67
CA LEU A 280 26.33 -0.44 -12.48
C LEU A 280 25.69 -0.14 -11.11
N LEU A 281 24.71 -0.94 -10.69
CA LEU A 281 24.08 -0.78 -9.38
C LEU A 281 25.01 -1.13 -8.21
N ALA A 282 25.88 -2.13 -8.38
CA ALA A 282 26.91 -2.41 -7.39
C ALA A 282 27.89 -1.23 -7.23
N ARG A 283 28.29 -0.59 -8.35
CA ARG A 283 29.08 0.65 -8.34
C ARG A 283 28.32 1.79 -7.65
N LEU A 284 27.01 1.93 -7.91
CA LEU A 284 26.16 2.90 -7.24
C LEU A 284 26.20 2.74 -5.72
N LEU A 285 25.92 1.53 -5.21
CA LEU A 285 25.94 1.27 -3.77
C LEU A 285 27.34 1.48 -3.16
N ALA A 286 28.41 1.15 -3.89
CA ALA A 286 29.78 1.40 -3.44
C ALA A 286 30.07 2.91 -3.32
N GLY A 287 29.70 3.71 -4.32
CA GLY A 287 29.87 5.16 -4.28
C GLY A 287 29.03 5.83 -3.18
N VAL A 288 27.82 5.33 -2.91
CA VAL A 288 27.00 5.79 -1.79
C VAL A 288 27.70 5.53 -0.45
N ARG A 289 28.27 4.34 -0.27
CA ARG A 289 29.03 4.00 0.95
C ARG A 289 30.28 4.85 1.12
N GLU A 290 31.01 5.11 0.04
CA GLU A 290 32.22 5.93 0.06
C GLU A 290 31.94 7.38 0.42
N ARG A 291 30.89 7.98 -0.15
CA ARG A 291 30.50 9.38 0.11
C ARG A 291 29.73 9.55 1.41
N GLY A 292 29.04 8.52 1.88
CA GLY A 292 28.11 8.58 3.01
C GLY A 292 26.74 9.17 2.68
N TYR A 293 26.45 9.45 1.40
CA TYR A 293 25.16 9.93 0.92
C TYR A 293 24.99 9.56 -0.56
N ALA A 294 23.74 9.54 -1.03
CA ALA A 294 23.41 9.33 -2.43
C ALA A 294 23.00 10.62 -3.12
N ILE A 295 23.15 10.62 -4.45
CA ILE A 295 22.92 11.76 -5.33
C ILE A 295 21.98 11.28 -6.42
N SER A 296 20.96 12.07 -6.71
CA SER A 296 20.12 11.89 -7.90
C SER A 296 20.23 13.14 -8.77
N ALA A 297 20.56 12.93 -10.04
CA ALA A 297 20.73 14.01 -11.01
C ALA A 297 19.98 13.71 -12.34
N GLY A 298 19.43 14.73 -12.98
CA GLY A 298 18.64 14.65 -14.22
C GLY A 298 17.68 15.83 -14.38
N GLU A 299 17.84 16.63 -15.45
CA GLU A 299 17.14 17.93 -15.64
C GLU A 299 15.61 17.85 -15.65
N ARG A 300 15.01 16.74 -16.10
CA ARG A 300 13.55 16.54 -16.16
C ARG A 300 13.00 15.70 -15.01
N MET A 301 13.88 15.12 -14.19
CA MET A 301 13.54 14.00 -13.33
C MET A 301 12.73 14.39 -12.09
N GLY A 302 13.08 15.50 -11.44
CA GLY A 302 12.30 15.99 -10.29
C GLY A 302 10.86 16.36 -10.64
N LEU A 303 10.63 16.87 -11.86
CA LEU A 303 9.30 17.26 -12.33
C LEU A 303 8.46 16.05 -12.78
N ASP A 304 9.07 15.09 -13.48
CA ASP A 304 8.38 13.90 -14.00
C ASP A 304 8.12 12.85 -12.89
N PHE A 305 8.98 12.75 -11.87
CA PHE A 305 8.79 11.85 -10.72
C PHE A 305 7.52 12.24 -9.94
N ASP A 306 7.38 13.53 -9.62
CA ASP A 306 6.23 14.06 -8.86
C ASP A 306 4.91 13.90 -9.62
N ALA A 307 4.90 14.17 -10.92
CA ALA A 307 3.70 14.06 -11.75
C ALA A 307 3.20 12.61 -11.86
N ILE A 308 4.11 11.65 -11.97
CA ILE A 308 3.75 10.25 -12.25
C ILE A 308 3.42 9.49 -10.95
N THR A 309 4.11 9.73 -9.84
CA THR A 309 3.84 9.00 -8.59
C THR A 309 2.58 9.45 -7.86
N HIS A 310 2.02 10.61 -8.23
CA HIS A 310 0.82 11.18 -7.61
C HIS A 310 -0.42 11.20 -8.53
N ASP A 311 -0.27 10.87 -9.82
CA ASP A 311 -1.42 10.71 -10.71
C ASP A 311 -1.98 9.28 -10.59
N PRO A 312 -3.19 9.09 -10.02
CA PRO A 312 -3.83 7.78 -9.96
C PRO A 312 -4.17 7.20 -11.35
N ALA A 313 -4.07 8.00 -12.42
CA ALA A 313 -4.18 7.55 -13.80
C ALA A 313 -2.85 7.05 -14.40
N SER A 314 -1.72 7.20 -13.70
CA SER A 314 -0.41 6.72 -14.14
C SER A 314 -0.42 5.22 -14.40
N THR A 315 -0.03 4.84 -15.61
CA THR A 315 0.04 3.43 -16.01
C THR A 315 1.39 2.82 -15.63
N ARG A 316 1.46 1.47 -15.63
CA ARG A 316 2.75 0.77 -15.52
C ARG A 316 3.76 1.20 -16.60
N ALA A 317 3.29 1.60 -17.78
CA ALA A 317 4.15 2.11 -18.84
C ALA A 317 4.73 3.50 -18.52
N ASP A 318 3.98 4.35 -17.82
CA ASP A 318 4.46 5.66 -17.34
C ASP A 318 5.55 5.48 -16.28
N LEU A 319 5.30 4.62 -15.29
CA LEU A 319 6.29 4.23 -14.28
C LEU A 319 7.54 3.60 -14.91
N SER A 320 7.38 2.72 -15.90
CA SER A 320 8.51 2.09 -16.58
C SER A 320 9.35 3.10 -17.37
N ARG A 321 8.71 4.10 -18.02
CA ARG A 321 9.41 5.19 -18.73
C ARG A 321 10.19 6.08 -17.78
N LEU A 322 9.58 6.46 -16.67
CA LEU A 322 10.24 7.23 -15.60
C LEU A 322 11.46 6.47 -15.06
N TRP A 323 11.28 5.20 -14.68
CA TRP A 323 12.38 4.36 -14.16
C TRP A 323 13.51 4.17 -15.18
N ALA A 324 13.18 4.06 -16.48
CA ALA A 324 14.18 3.92 -17.53
C ALA A 324 15.00 5.20 -17.71
N ALA A 325 14.36 6.38 -17.60
CA ALA A 325 15.06 7.66 -17.61
C ALA A 325 15.99 7.80 -16.40
N VAL A 326 15.50 7.47 -15.18
CA VAL A 326 16.32 7.50 -13.97
C VAL A 326 17.53 6.58 -14.10
N SER A 327 17.33 5.38 -14.63
CA SER A 327 18.40 4.40 -14.82
C SER A 327 19.45 4.85 -15.85
N ALA A 328 19.05 5.58 -16.89
CA ALA A 328 19.96 6.08 -17.91
C ALA A 328 20.93 7.15 -17.36
N ASP A 329 20.50 7.90 -16.34
CA ASP A 329 21.30 8.96 -15.71
C ASP A 329 22.23 8.45 -14.60
N VAL A 330 22.09 7.20 -14.15
CA VAL A 330 22.90 6.64 -13.04
C VAL A 330 24.39 6.66 -13.37
N GLU A 331 24.78 6.27 -14.59
CA GLU A 331 26.20 6.23 -14.98
C GLU A 331 26.82 7.62 -15.01
N ARG A 332 26.12 8.59 -15.61
CA ARG A 332 26.51 10.02 -15.60
C ARG A 332 26.64 10.57 -14.17
N THR A 333 25.66 10.26 -13.31
CA THR A 333 25.65 10.68 -11.91
C THR A 333 26.81 10.06 -11.12
N LEU A 334 27.20 8.82 -11.44
CA LEU A 334 28.34 8.17 -10.79
C LEU A 334 29.67 8.83 -11.16
N ASP A 335 29.81 9.25 -12.42
CA ASP A 335 31.03 9.85 -12.93
C ASP A 335 31.16 11.33 -12.52
N ALA A 336 30.06 12.11 -12.57
CA ALA A 336 30.04 13.53 -12.22
C ALA A 336 29.83 13.79 -10.72
N GLY A 337 29.19 12.86 -10.00
CA GLY A 337 28.89 13.01 -8.59
C GLY A 337 28.09 14.27 -8.28
N VAL A 338 28.54 15.06 -7.31
CA VAL A 338 27.87 16.29 -6.88
C VAL A 338 28.18 17.48 -7.79
N ASP A 339 29.13 17.33 -8.71
CA ASP A 339 29.45 18.35 -9.71
C ASP A 339 28.51 18.29 -10.94
N ASP A 340 27.56 17.36 -10.93
CA ASP A 340 26.55 17.26 -11.95
C ASP A 340 25.63 18.50 -11.95
N PRO A 341 25.45 19.21 -13.08
CA PRO A 341 24.62 20.42 -13.12
C PRO A 341 23.12 20.13 -12.91
N GLY A 342 22.72 18.86 -13.03
CA GLY A 342 21.33 18.40 -12.90
C GLY A 342 20.99 17.77 -11.55
N VAL A 343 21.80 17.95 -10.50
CA VAL A 343 21.46 17.47 -9.15
C VAL A 343 20.08 18.02 -8.73
N PHE A 344 19.14 17.13 -8.43
CA PHE A 344 17.80 17.50 -7.97
C PHE A 344 17.43 16.85 -6.62
N SER A 345 18.18 15.86 -6.15
CA SER A 345 18.01 15.29 -4.82
C SER A 345 19.32 14.76 -4.22
N LEU A 346 19.47 14.93 -2.91
CA LEU A 346 20.49 14.32 -2.07
C LEU A 346 19.83 13.48 -0.98
N GLN A 347 20.40 12.32 -0.66
CA GLN A 347 19.81 11.36 0.28
C GLN A 347 20.83 10.92 1.32
N PHE A 348 20.46 10.94 2.60
CA PHE A 348 21.37 10.73 3.72
C PHE A 348 20.88 9.58 4.62
N PRO A 349 21.78 8.67 5.06
CA PRO A 349 21.42 7.59 5.96
C PRO A 349 21.15 8.10 7.37
N VAL A 350 20.07 7.62 7.97
CA VAL A 350 19.79 7.78 9.40
C VAL A 350 19.87 6.40 10.05
N LEU A 351 20.75 6.29 11.05
CA LEU A 351 21.09 5.03 11.69
C LEU A 351 20.23 4.79 12.93
N ASN A 352 19.95 3.52 13.21
CA ASN A 352 19.30 3.09 14.43
C ASN A 352 20.30 2.71 15.52
N ALA A 353 19.78 2.29 16.69
CA ALA A 353 20.57 1.83 17.83
C ALA A 353 21.59 0.71 17.51
N SER A 354 21.35 -0.09 16.47
CA SER A 354 22.25 -1.16 16.02
C SER A 354 23.30 -0.70 15.00
N GLY A 355 23.33 0.59 14.66
CA GLY A 355 24.21 1.15 13.63
C GLY A 355 23.78 0.81 12.19
N ARG A 356 22.54 0.34 12.00
CA ARG A 356 21.98 0.04 10.68
C ARG A 356 21.15 1.21 10.18
N VAL A 357 21.13 1.43 8.86
CA VAL A 357 20.25 2.42 8.23
C VAL A 357 18.79 2.00 8.43
N GLU A 358 18.03 2.84 9.12
CA GLU A 358 16.59 2.67 9.36
C GLU A 358 15.77 3.71 8.59
N PHE A 359 16.29 4.93 8.45
CA PHE A 359 15.62 5.98 7.68
C PHE A 359 16.56 6.57 6.61
N GLU A 360 15.95 7.18 5.61
CA GLU A 360 16.59 7.99 4.59
C GLU A 360 16.03 9.41 4.69
N LEU A 361 16.92 10.38 4.89
CA LEU A 361 16.61 11.80 4.81
C LEU A 361 16.88 12.26 3.38
N VAL A 362 15.84 12.73 2.69
CA VAL A 362 15.88 13.21 1.32
C VAL A 362 15.78 14.73 1.33
N VAL A 363 16.71 15.40 0.67
CA VAL A 363 16.68 16.85 0.41
C VAL A 363 16.55 17.09 -1.09
N SER A 364 15.56 17.88 -1.50
CA SER A 364 15.23 18.12 -2.91
C SER A 364 14.74 19.55 -3.16
N GLY A 365 14.42 19.85 -4.41
CA GLY A 365 13.96 21.19 -4.83
C GLY A 365 15.09 22.15 -5.19
N PHE A 366 16.26 21.64 -5.59
CA PHE A 366 17.37 22.47 -6.05
C PHE A 366 17.00 23.20 -7.34
N GLU A 367 17.41 24.47 -7.43
CA GLU A 367 17.34 25.23 -8.69
C GLU A 367 18.36 24.67 -9.70
N PRO A 368 18.04 24.68 -11.00
CA PRO A 368 19.00 24.28 -12.04
C PRO A 368 20.32 25.06 -11.94
N GLY A 369 21.46 24.35 -12.00
CA GLY A 369 22.78 24.98 -11.92
C GLY A 369 23.17 25.46 -10.52
N VAL A 370 22.61 24.86 -9.47
CA VAL A 370 22.98 25.12 -8.07
C VAL A 370 24.51 25.09 -7.88
N SER A 371 25.06 26.12 -7.23
CA SER A 371 26.51 26.24 -7.07
C SER A 371 27.08 25.13 -6.16
N ARG A 372 28.31 24.68 -6.45
CA ARG A 372 29.03 23.72 -5.60
C ARG A 372 29.08 24.13 -4.13
N ARG A 373 29.33 25.42 -3.87
CA ARG A 373 29.32 25.98 -2.50
C ARG A 373 27.98 25.80 -1.79
N ARG A 374 26.85 25.95 -2.51
CA ARG A 374 25.52 25.73 -1.95
C ARG A 374 25.28 24.25 -1.68
N LEU A 375 25.68 23.37 -2.59
CA LEU A 375 25.60 21.92 -2.41
C LEU A 375 26.42 21.46 -1.21
N ASP A 376 27.67 21.92 -1.05
CA ASP A 376 28.52 21.59 0.10
C ASP A 376 27.87 22.04 1.43
N HIS A 377 27.23 23.22 1.43
CA HIS A 377 26.48 23.69 2.60
C HIS A 377 25.28 22.80 2.92
N VAL A 378 24.49 22.42 1.91
CA VAL A 378 23.34 21.52 2.06
C VAL A 378 23.77 20.16 2.57
N ILE A 379 24.85 19.58 2.03
CA ILE A 379 25.41 18.30 2.49
C ILE A 379 25.78 18.39 3.96
N ALA A 380 26.52 19.42 4.36
CA ALA A 380 26.96 19.56 5.74
C ALA A 380 25.79 19.73 6.74
N GLN A 381 24.74 20.46 6.38
CA GLN A 381 23.55 20.59 7.23
C GLN A 381 22.74 19.30 7.29
N SER A 382 22.57 18.63 6.16
CA SER A 382 21.78 17.40 6.07
C SER A 382 22.46 16.25 6.81
N GLN A 383 23.79 16.18 6.77
CA GLN A 383 24.56 15.21 7.58
C GLN A 383 24.36 15.45 9.08
N ARG A 384 24.45 16.71 9.55
CA ARG A 384 24.16 17.04 10.96
C ARG A 384 22.73 16.69 11.36
N ALA A 385 21.75 16.98 10.51
CA ALA A 385 20.37 16.60 10.78
C ALA A 385 20.19 15.07 10.80
N ALA A 386 20.83 14.33 9.89
CA ALA A 386 20.81 12.87 9.90
C ALA A 386 21.48 12.28 11.15
N GLU A 387 22.56 12.87 11.66
CA GLU A 387 23.19 12.52 12.93
C GLU A 387 22.24 12.77 14.11
N GLN A 388 21.61 13.95 14.19
CA GLN A 388 20.62 14.28 15.22
C GLN A 388 19.42 13.33 15.19
N LEU A 389 18.91 13.01 14.00
CA LEU A 389 17.86 12.02 13.81
C LEU A 389 18.31 10.64 14.28
N SER A 390 19.56 10.26 14.00
CA SER A 390 20.13 8.97 14.42
C SER A 390 20.24 8.88 15.95
N GLU A 391 20.70 9.95 16.60
CA GLU A 391 20.74 10.05 18.07
C GLU A 391 19.34 9.94 18.69
N LEU A 392 18.35 10.61 18.07
CA LEU A 392 16.95 10.59 18.51
C LEU A 392 16.33 9.19 18.44
N VAL A 393 16.69 8.39 17.43
CA VAL A 393 16.22 6.99 17.28
C VAL A 393 17.09 5.98 18.03
N GLY A 394 18.08 6.46 18.80
CA GLY A 394 18.85 5.66 19.75
C GLY A 394 20.21 5.15 19.26
N ALA A 395 20.73 5.65 18.13
CA ALA A 395 22.11 5.36 17.70
C ALA A 395 23.12 6.00 18.66
N ARG A 396 24.04 5.19 19.23
CA ARG A 396 25.23 5.71 19.92
C ARG A 396 26.35 5.86 18.91
N PHE A 397 26.79 7.10 18.65
CA PHE A 397 28.08 7.34 17.99
C PHE A 397 29.23 6.97 18.94
N PRO A 398 30.28 6.28 18.48
CA PRO A 398 31.46 6.05 19.28
C PRO A 398 32.18 7.39 19.51
N GLY A 399 32.10 7.98 20.72
CA GLY A 399 32.87 9.18 21.03
C GLY A 399 32.57 9.98 22.30
N THR A 400 31.42 9.82 22.97
CA THR A 400 31.09 10.67 24.14
C THR A 400 31.30 9.90 25.46
N PRO A 401 32.18 10.36 26.37
CA PRO A 401 32.39 9.69 27.66
C PRO A 401 31.16 9.82 28.57
N ALA A 402 30.98 8.80 29.41
CA ALA A 402 29.88 8.63 30.36
C ALA A 402 29.74 9.75 31.39
#